data_AF-M2UBB7-F1
#
_entry.id   AF-M2UBB7-F1
#
_cell.length_a   1.000
_cell.length_b   1.000
_cell.length_c   1.000
_cell.angle_alpha   90.00
_cell.angle_beta   90.00
_cell.angle_gamma   90.00
#
_symmetry.space_group_name_H-M   'P 1'
#
loop_
_entity.id
_entity.type
_entity.pdbx_description
1 polymer ?
#
loop_
_entity_poly.entity_id
_entity_poly.type
_entity_poly.pdbx_seq_one_letter_code
_entity_poly.pdbx_strand_id
1 'polypeptide(L)'
;MALGRPRLIPPSHTSRLHEEKSLLGLTDSKVFFYQLPCRIQEILSQRLQHVCRLEQWKRNLPLATAFTSCAEVAMWLPPSYSSNRFCILLTIHYYVTVLLINPPVLDSITMSELGQDEFHSCTCEISIAMENHFAAAKELDNIVSCIAKACPEFFYNNAIWWTCNYYIFTAALHLFGILLASYQADSMVRDRLPSSLEVRKALVSGLQTLESIDRGSLMSRKGRQCLQRLLDMLETAGKLHT
;
A
#
# COMPACT_ATOMS: atom_id res chain seq x y z
N MET A 1 22.65 -49.11 -37.80
CA MET A 1 23.76 -48.14 -37.61
C MET A 1 23.35 -46.80 -38.19
N ALA A 2 22.96 -45.86 -37.32
CA ALA A 2 23.01 -44.40 -37.51
C ALA A 2 22.43 -43.76 -36.24
N LEU A 3 23.29 -43.41 -35.29
CA LEU A 3 22.95 -42.70 -34.05
C LEU A 3 22.77 -41.21 -34.38
N GLY A 4 21.55 -40.69 -34.24
CA GLY A 4 21.27 -39.26 -34.34
C GLY A 4 21.66 -38.53 -33.05
N ARG A 5 22.59 -37.57 -33.16
CA ARG A 5 23.01 -36.69 -32.05
C ARG A 5 21.85 -35.75 -31.63
N PRO A 6 21.64 -35.50 -30.33
CA PRO A 6 20.80 -34.40 -29.87
C PRO A 6 21.52 -33.05 -30.10
N ARG A 7 20.79 -32.06 -30.62
CA ARG A 7 21.24 -30.66 -30.71
C ARG A 7 21.25 -30.05 -29.31
N LEU A 8 22.40 -29.53 -28.89
CA LEU A 8 22.56 -28.69 -27.71
C LEU A 8 21.86 -27.34 -27.95
N ILE A 9 20.89 -27.01 -27.10
CA ILE A 9 20.28 -25.68 -27.01
C ILE A 9 21.26 -24.79 -26.21
N PRO A 10 21.60 -23.57 -26.68
CA PRO A 10 22.53 -22.69 -25.96
C PRO A 10 21.89 -22.14 -24.66
N PRO A 11 22.67 -21.98 -23.57
CA PRO A 11 22.17 -21.47 -22.31
C PRO A 11 22.22 -19.94 -22.32
N SER A 12 21.18 -19.28 -22.82
CA SER A 12 21.11 -17.80 -22.73
C SER A 12 19.71 -17.24 -22.43
N HIS A 13 18.73 -18.09 -22.14
CA HIS A 13 17.36 -17.64 -21.80
C HIS A 13 16.86 -18.06 -20.41
N THR A 14 17.63 -18.82 -19.64
CA THR A 14 17.27 -19.23 -18.26
C THR A 14 17.71 -18.24 -17.18
N SER A 15 18.63 -17.33 -17.48
CA SER A 15 19.12 -16.31 -16.52
C SER A 15 18.11 -15.19 -16.26
N ARG A 16 17.34 -14.75 -17.27
CA ARG A 16 16.33 -13.68 -17.12
C ARG A 16 15.08 -14.11 -16.34
N LEU A 17 14.66 -15.37 -16.46
CA LEU A 17 13.52 -15.91 -15.70
C LEU A 17 13.84 -16.13 -14.22
N HIS A 18 15.12 -16.24 -13.86
CA HIS A 18 15.54 -16.28 -12.46
C HIS A 18 15.57 -14.89 -11.81
N GLU A 19 15.84 -13.84 -12.59
CA GLU A 19 15.75 -12.44 -12.12
C GLU A 19 14.30 -11.96 -11.95
N GLU A 20 13.37 -12.33 -12.85
CA GLU A 20 11.95 -11.95 -12.71
C GLU A 20 11.25 -12.66 -11.56
N LYS A 21 11.60 -13.92 -11.26
CA LYS A 21 11.13 -14.61 -10.04
C LYS A 21 11.66 -13.98 -8.75
N SER A 22 12.77 -13.24 -8.83
CA SER A 22 13.35 -12.56 -7.67
C SER A 22 12.67 -11.23 -7.34
N LEU A 23 11.92 -10.64 -8.28
CA LEU A 23 11.17 -9.39 -8.07
C LEU A 23 9.73 -9.62 -7.56
N LEU A 24 9.13 -10.77 -7.90
CA LEU A 24 7.77 -11.14 -7.47
C LEU A 24 7.74 -12.21 -6.35
N GLY A 25 8.88 -12.83 -6.02
CA GLY A 25 8.99 -13.93 -5.06
C GLY A 25 9.52 -13.56 -3.67
N LEU A 26 9.57 -12.27 -3.30
CA LEU A 26 10.15 -11.82 -2.02
C LEU A 26 9.14 -11.28 -1.00
N THR A 27 7.84 -11.47 -1.20
CA THR A 27 6.80 -10.99 -0.27
C THR A 27 5.84 -12.06 0.25
N ASP A 28 6.14 -13.36 0.09
CA ASP A 28 5.20 -14.42 0.48
C ASP A 28 5.78 -15.53 1.37
N SER A 29 6.85 -15.28 2.13
CA SER A 29 7.36 -16.26 3.11
C SER A 29 7.83 -15.69 4.45
N LYS A 30 7.35 -14.49 4.82
CA LYS A 30 7.54 -13.93 6.17
C LYS A 30 6.23 -13.40 6.78
N VAL A 31 5.13 -14.07 6.45
CA VAL A 31 3.85 -13.91 7.12
C VAL A 31 3.98 -14.60 8.48
N PHE A 32 4.21 -13.78 9.52
CA PHE A 32 4.31 -14.11 10.95
C PHE A 32 5.49 -15.00 11.35
N PHE A 33 6.46 -14.51 12.12
CA PHE A 33 7.19 -15.19 13.23
C PHE A 33 8.45 -14.38 13.56
N TYR A 34 8.42 -13.72 14.73
CA TYR A 34 9.52 -13.32 15.61
C TYR A 34 10.92 -13.26 14.98
N GLN A 35 11.24 -12.16 14.29
CA GLN A 35 12.64 -11.72 14.23
C GLN A 35 12.86 -10.73 15.38
N LEU A 36 13.99 -10.86 16.07
CA LEU A 36 14.52 -9.98 17.13
C LEU A 36 14.12 -8.51 16.91
N PRO A 37 13.89 -7.68 17.95
CA PRO A 37 13.55 -6.27 17.75
C PRO A 37 14.57 -5.62 16.81
N CYS A 38 14.15 -5.40 15.56
CA CYS A 38 14.98 -4.75 14.57
C CYS A 38 15.00 -3.29 15.00
N ARG A 39 16.19 -2.75 15.26
CA ARG A 39 16.32 -1.36 15.70
C ARG A 39 15.66 -0.45 14.67
N ILE A 40 15.02 0.63 15.12
CA ILE A 40 14.29 1.54 14.23
C ILE A 40 15.19 2.08 13.10
N GLN A 41 16.49 2.25 13.36
CA GLN A 41 17.48 2.65 12.36
C GLN A 41 17.63 1.61 11.23
N GLU A 42 17.59 0.32 11.55
CA GLU A 42 17.67 -0.77 10.55
C GLU A 42 16.41 -0.81 9.71
N ILE A 43 15.24 -0.67 10.34
CA ILE A 43 13.94 -0.57 9.65
C ILE A 43 13.95 0.61 8.67
N LEU A 44 14.39 1.78 9.12
CA LEU A 44 14.45 2.99 8.29
C LEU A 44 15.48 2.87 7.16
N SER A 45 16.63 2.22 7.42
CA SER A 45 17.64 1.95 6.39
C SER A 45 17.10 1.02 5.30
N GLN A 46 16.44 -0.08 5.68
CA GLN A 46 15.81 -1.00 4.72
C GLN A 46 14.71 -0.28 3.93
N ARG A 47 13.85 0.47 4.62
CA ARG A 47 12.82 1.30 3.99
C ARG A 47 13.42 2.23 2.94
N LEU A 48 14.48 2.96 3.28
CA LEU A 48 15.13 3.89 2.35
C LEU A 48 15.67 3.17 1.11
N GLN A 49 16.27 1.99 1.27
CA GLN A 49 16.71 1.18 0.14
C GLN A 49 15.54 0.80 -0.79
N HIS A 50 14.41 0.39 -0.22
CA HIS A 50 13.22 0.06 -1.01
C HIS A 50 12.63 1.28 -1.73
N VAL A 51 12.53 2.42 -1.06
CA VAL A 51 12.08 3.69 -1.66
C VAL A 51 13.02 4.09 -2.80
N CYS A 52 14.33 4.05 -2.61
CA CYS A 52 15.31 4.38 -3.63
C CYS A 52 15.18 3.48 -4.87
N ARG A 53 15.02 2.17 -4.69
CA ARG A 53 14.80 1.22 -5.80
C ARG A 53 13.50 1.52 -6.54
N LEU A 54 12.42 1.80 -5.81
CA LEU A 54 11.13 2.13 -6.40
C LEU A 54 11.18 3.43 -7.20
N GLU A 55 11.85 4.46 -6.68
CA GLU A 55 12.03 5.73 -7.38
C GLU A 55 12.95 5.60 -8.59
N GLN A 56 14.00 4.76 -8.51
CA GLN A 56 14.83 4.45 -9.67
C GLN A 56 14.02 3.74 -10.76
N TRP A 57 13.22 2.73 -10.37
CA TRP A 57 12.32 2.06 -11.29
C TRP A 57 11.34 3.04 -11.96
N LYS A 58 10.71 3.92 -11.17
CA LYS A 58 9.80 4.96 -11.64
C LYS A 58 10.45 5.91 -12.67
N ARG A 59 11.70 6.34 -12.45
CA ARG A 59 12.43 7.20 -13.40
C ARG A 59 12.78 6.51 -14.71
N ASN A 60 12.87 5.17 -14.70
CA ASN A 60 13.20 4.37 -15.87
C ASN A 60 11.97 3.94 -16.68
N LEU A 61 10.76 4.35 -16.28
CA LEU A 61 9.54 4.04 -17.01
C LEU A 61 9.46 4.84 -18.33
N PRO A 62 9.02 4.21 -19.43
CA PRO A 62 8.67 4.94 -20.64
C PRO A 62 7.61 6.02 -20.38
N LEU A 63 7.69 7.15 -21.06
CA LEU A 63 6.70 8.25 -20.99
C LEU A 63 5.27 7.78 -21.27
N ALA A 64 5.10 6.78 -22.14
CA ALA A 64 3.81 6.17 -22.47
C ALA A 64 3.16 5.40 -21.30
N THR A 65 3.90 5.16 -20.21
CA THR A 65 3.42 4.49 -18.99
C THR A 65 3.38 5.45 -17.79
N ALA A 66 3.21 6.74 -18.06
CA ALA A 66 3.07 7.74 -17.00
C ALA A 66 1.94 7.37 -16.03
N PHE A 67 2.18 7.60 -14.74
CA PHE A 67 1.18 7.37 -13.71
C PHE A 67 0.00 8.31 -13.89
N THR A 68 -1.19 7.78 -13.65
CA THR A 68 -2.45 8.51 -13.84
C THR A 68 -2.98 8.99 -12.50
N SER A 69 -3.30 10.27 -12.40
CA SER A 69 -3.97 10.86 -11.25
C SER A 69 -5.49 10.59 -11.29
N CYS A 70 -6.18 10.66 -10.13
CA CYS A 70 -7.65 10.59 -10.14
C CYS A 70 -8.27 11.70 -11.01
N ALA A 71 -7.70 12.92 -11.02
CA ALA A 71 -8.23 14.02 -11.81
C ALA A 71 -8.21 13.71 -13.32
N GLU A 72 -7.13 13.09 -13.81
CA GLU A 72 -7.04 12.64 -15.21
C GLU A 72 -8.04 11.53 -15.51
N VAL A 73 -8.12 10.52 -14.62
CA VAL A 73 -9.07 9.40 -14.76
C VAL A 73 -10.51 9.92 -14.82
N ALA A 74 -10.88 10.85 -13.94
CA ALA A 74 -12.23 11.41 -13.88
C ALA A 74 -12.66 12.15 -15.15
N MET A 75 -11.71 12.67 -15.95
CA MET A 75 -11.99 13.37 -17.21
C MET A 75 -12.06 12.44 -18.43
N TRP A 76 -11.75 11.16 -18.27
CA TRP A 76 -11.69 10.24 -19.40
C TRP A 76 -13.08 9.80 -19.89
N LEU A 77 -13.19 9.68 -21.22
CA LEU A 77 -14.29 8.98 -21.86
C LEU A 77 -14.11 7.46 -21.73
N PRO A 78 -15.18 6.65 -21.78
CA PRO A 78 -15.10 5.20 -21.58
C PRO A 78 -14.05 4.46 -22.45
N PRO A 79 -13.83 4.81 -23.73
CA PRO A 79 -12.78 4.16 -24.54
C PRO A 79 -11.36 4.40 -23.99
N SER A 80 -11.12 5.56 -23.36
CA SER A 80 -9.81 5.93 -22.82
C SER A 80 -9.39 5.05 -21.64
N TYR A 81 -10.33 4.51 -20.87
CA TYR A 81 -10.03 3.56 -19.79
C TYR A 81 -9.38 2.28 -20.33
N SER A 82 -9.89 1.77 -21.45
CA SER A 82 -9.35 0.56 -22.08
C SER A 82 -7.97 0.82 -22.68
N SER A 83 -7.77 1.97 -23.33
CA SER A 83 -6.49 2.37 -23.91
C SER A 83 -5.41 2.62 -22.84
N ASN A 84 -5.79 3.13 -21.67
CA ASN A 84 -4.86 3.44 -20.57
C ASN A 84 -4.86 2.39 -19.46
N ARG A 85 -5.44 1.20 -19.69
CA ARG A 85 -5.58 0.15 -18.65
C ARG A 85 -4.26 -0.18 -17.95
N PHE A 86 -3.16 -0.25 -18.70
CA PHE A 86 -1.85 -0.58 -18.14
C PHE A 86 -1.31 0.54 -17.25
N CYS A 87 -1.55 1.81 -17.61
CA CYS A 87 -1.18 2.94 -16.77
C CYS A 87 -1.97 2.92 -15.45
N ILE A 88 -3.28 2.69 -15.51
CA ILE A 88 -4.13 2.56 -14.32
C ILE A 88 -3.62 1.44 -13.41
N LEU A 89 -3.40 0.25 -13.96
CA LEU A 89 -2.92 -0.91 -13.21
C LEU A 89 -1.54 -0.64 -12.59
N LEU A 90 -0.65 -0.03 -13.35
CA LEU A 90 0.68 0.33 -12.90
C LEU A 90 0.61 1.34 -11.74
N THR A 91 -0.28 2.33 -11.83
CA THR A 91 -0.49 3.30 -10.74
C THR A 91 -1.03 2.64 -9.49
N ILE A 92 -2.03 1.74 -9.60
CA ILE A 92 -2.55 0.98 -8.46
C ILE A 92 -1.42 0.20 -7.80
N HIS A 93 -0.64 -0.56 -8.57
CA HIS A 93 0.46 -1.37 -8.05
C HIS A 93 1.60 -0.52 -7.47
N TYR A 94 1.87 0.65 -8.03
CA TYR A 94 2.85 1.59 -7.47
C TYR A 94 2.44 2.03 -6.07
N TYR A 95 1.22 2.53 -5.88
CA TYR A 95 0.78 2.98 -4.56
C TYR A 95 0.64 1.84 -3.56
N VAL A 96 0.25 0.64 -3.99
CA VAL A 96 0.31 -0.57 -3.16
C VAL A 96 1.75 -0.87 -2.73
N THR A 97 2.73 -0.73 -3.64
CA THR A 97 4.14 -0.97 -3.30
C THR A 97 4.63 0.06 -2.28
N VAL A 98 4.29 1.34 -2.45
CA VAL A 98 4.61 2.37 -1.46
C VAL A 98 3.94 2.06 -0.12
N LEU A 99 2.67 1.67 -0.13
CA LEU A 99 1.91 1.28 1.06
C LEU A 99 2.58 0.14 1.82
N LEU A 100 3.11 -0.87 1.12
CA LEU A 100 3.77 -2.05 1.71
C LEU A 100 5.20 -1.82 2.21
N ILE A 101 5.87 -0.72 1.81
CA ILE A 101 7.23 -0.38 2.26
C ILE A 101 7.24 0.23 3.67
N ASN A 102 6.18 0.95 4.04
CA ASN A 102 6.08 1.70 5.29
C ASN A 102 5.52 0.96 6.54
N PRO A 103 4.86 -0.23 6.49
CA PRO A 103 4.26 -0.86 7.66
C PRO A 103 5.25 -1.20 8.79
N PRO A 104 6.47 -1.69 8.53
CA PRO A 104 7.43 -1.94 9.60
C PRO A 104 7.73 -0.72 10.49
N VAL A 105 7.68 0.50 9.93
CA VAL A 105 7.83 1.72 10.72
C VAL A 105 6.59 1.96 11.60
N LEU A 106 5.39 1.74 11.06
CA LEU A 106 4.15 1.87 11.83
C LEU A 106 4.09 0.84 12.97
N ASP A 107 4.48 -0.40 12.70
CA ASP A 107 4.56 -1.46 13.70
C ASP A 107 5.54 -1.09 14.80
N SER A 108 6.70 -0.49 14.45
CA SER A 108 7.66 -0.03 15.46
C SER A 108 7.08 1.05 16.39
N ILE A 109 6.24 1.94 15.89
CA ILE A 109 5.58 3.01 16.69
C ILE A 109 4.52 2.40 17.61
N THR A 110 3.70 1.50 17.08
CA THR A 110 2.57 0.90 17.82
C THR A 110 3.00 -0.17 18.82
N MET A 111 4.11 -0.88 18.55
CA MET A 111 4.66 -1.92 19.43
C MET A 111 5.75 -1.40 20.37
N SER A 112 6.05 -0.10 20.33
CA SER A 112 7.14 0.48 21.11
C SER A 112 6.84 0.45 22.62
N GLU A 113 7.42 -0.52 23.31
CA GLU A 113 8.03 -0.34 24.65
C GLU A 113 9.46 0.24 24.56
N LEU A 114 9.93 0.54 23.34
CA LEU A 114 11.28 1.00 23.02
C LEU A 114 11.57 2.35 23.68
N GLY A 115 12.75 2.46 24.31
CA GLY A 115 13.17 3.66 25.03
C GLY A 115 13.08 4.92 24.17
N GLN A 116 12.57 6.00 24.76
CA GLN A 116 12.31 7.29 24.09
C GLN A 116 13.52 7.85 23.32
N ASP A 117 14.74 7.50 23.74
CA ASP A 117 16.00 7.97 23.15
C ASP A 117 16.22 7.48 21.71
N GLU A 118 15.84 6.25 21.36
CA GLU A 118 16.07 5.74 19.99
C GLU A 118 15.16 6.44 18.97
N PHE A 119 13.91 6.70 19.36
CA PHE A 119 12.94 7.44 18.54
C PHE A 119 13.37 8.88 18.28
N HIS A 120 13.95 9.54 19.28
CA HIS A 120 14.39 10.93 19.17
C HIS A 120 15.37 11.12 18.00
N SER A 121 16.30 10.17 17.82
CA SER A 121 17.34 10.24 16.78
C SER A 121 16.81 10.11 15.34
N CYS A 122 15.62 9.56 15.16
CA CYS A 122 15.05 9.23 13.83
C CYS A 122 13.68 9.86 13.57
N THR A 123 13.27 10.85 14.36
CA THR A 123 11.93 11.44 14.29
C THR A 123 11.59 12.03 12.92
N CYS A 124 12.57 12.62 12.23
CA CYS A 124 12.37 13.20 10.90
C CYS A 124 12.03 12.11 9.87
N GLU A 125 12.81 11.04 9.86
CA GLU A 125 12.68 9.91 8.94
C GLU A 125 11.38 9.15 9.19
N ILE A 126 10.97 9.03 10.45
CA ILE A 126 9.67 8.46 10.85
C ILE A 126 8.53 9.33 10.32
N SER A 127 8.61 10.66 10.47
CA SER A 127 7.60 11.58 9.95
C SER A 127 7.45 11.44 8.43
N ILE A 128 8.57 11.44 7.69
CA ILE A 128 8.58 11.21 6.24
C ILE A 128 8.00 9.83 5.88
N ALA A 129 8.28 8.80 6.70
CA ALA A 129 7.71 7.49 6.50
C ALA A 129 6.19 7.47 6.63
N MET A 130 5.67 8.11 7.67
CA MET A 130 4.24 8.15 7.94
C MET A 130 3.47 9.04 6.95
N GLU A 131 4.05 10.16 6.52
CA GLU A 131 3.49 10.99 5.45
C GLU A 131 3.40 10.23 4.12
N ASN A 132 4.48 9.54 3.73
CA ASN A 132 4.46 8.72 2.51
C ASN A 132 3.46 7.55 2.62
N HIS A 133 3.34 6.95 3.80
CA HIS A 133 2.40 5.88 4.09
C HIS A 133 0.95 6.36 3.92
N PHE A 134 0.62 7.48 4.56
CA PHE A 134 -0.68 8.12 4.49
C PHE A 134 -1.03 8.56 3.07
N ALA A 135 -0.10 9.25 2.39
CA ALA A 135 -0.30 9.70 1.01
C ALA A 135 -0.56 8.54 0.06
N ALA A 136 0.19 7.44 0.18
CA ALA A 136 -0.01 6.26 -0.67
C ALA A 136 -1.38 5.60 -0.45
N ALA A 137 -1.82 5.45 0.80
CA ALA A 137 -3.15 4.91 1.11
C ALA A 137 -4.26 5.78 0.52
N LYS A 138 -4.12 7.11 0.65
CA LYS A 138 -5.09 8.08 0.12
C LYS A 138 -5.14 8.09 -1.40
N GLU A 139 -4.00 8.08 -2.08
CA GLU A 139 -3.96 8.07 -3.55
C GLU A 139 -4.50 6.76 -4.14
N LEU A 140 -4.20 5.64 -3.49
CA LEU A 140 -4.78 4.34 -3.87
C LEU A 140 -6.31 4.36 -3.76
N ASP A 141 -6.85 4.86 -2.65
CA ASP A 141 -8.31 5.03 -2.47
C ASP A 141 -8.90 5.94 -3.55
N ASN A 142 -8.29 7.11 -3.76
CA ASN A 142 -8.74 8.07 -4.77
C ASN A 142 -8.84 7.41 -6.15
N ILE A 143 -7.79 6.76 -6.64
CA ILE A 143 -7.80 6.15 -7.98
C ILE A 143 -8.88 5.08 -8.09
N VAL A 144 -8.98 4.18 -7.12
CA VAL A 144 -9.98 3.11 -7.16
C VAL A 144 -11.40 3.66 -7.07
N SER A 145 -11.64 4.65 -6.21
CA SER A 145 -12.92 5.34 -6.09
C SER A 145 -13.32 6.05 -7.38
N CYS A 146 -12.37 6.71 -8.05
CA CYS A 146 -12.61 7.43 -9.30
C CYS A 146 -12.97 6.45 -10.43
N ILE A 147 -12.29 5.29 -10.53
CA ILE A 147 -12.66 4.23 -11.48
C ILE A 147 -14.03 3.64 -11.15
N ALA A 148 -14.31 3.36 -9.87
CA ALA A 148 -15.60 2.82 -9.41
C ALA A 148 -16.78 3.72 -9.75
N LYS A 149 -16.59 5.05 -9.73
CA LYS A 149 -17.63 6.02 -10.09
C LYS A 149 -17.76 6.20 -11.60
N ALA A 150 -16.64 6.27 -12.33
CA ALA A 150 -16.66 6.68 -13.73
C ALA A 150 -16.71 5.52 -14.74
N CYS A 151 -16.15 4.35 -14.43
CA CYS A 151 -16.21 3.17 -15.30
C CYS A 151 -16.20 1.86 -14.48
N PRO A 152 -17.33 1.49 -13.84
CA PRO A 152 -17.44 0.27 -13.04
C PRO A 152 -17.11 -1.02 -13.81
N GLU A 153 -17.33 -1.05 -15.12
CA GLU A 153 -17.04 -2.19 -16.00
C GLU A 153 -15.53 -2.46 -16.09
N PHE A 154 -14.69 -1.46 -15.83
CA PHE A 154 -13.22 -1.60 -15.85
C PHE A 154 -12.74 -2.73 -14.93
N PHE A 155 -13.33 -2.85 -13.74
CA PHE A 155 -12.95 -3.89 -12.77
C PHE A 155 -13.20 -5.30 -13.30
N TYR A 156 -14.27 -5.49 -14.08
CA TYR A 156 -14.63 -6.77 -14.67
C TYR A 156 -13.74 -7.07 -15.88
N ASN A 157 -13.63 -6.10 -16.79
CA ASN A 157 -12.89 -6.26 -18.05
C ASN A 157 -11.40 -6.51 -17.84
N ASN A 158 -10.85 -6.10 -16.69
CA ASN A 158 -9.45 -6.30 -16.34
C ASN A 158 -9.23 -7.29 -15.19
N ALA A 159 -10.30 -7.96 -14.71
CA ALA A 159 -10.25 -8.94 -13.62
C ALA A 159 -9.55 -8.45 -12.34
N ILE A 160 -9.64 -7.14 -12.03
CA ILE A 160 -8.95 -6.52 -10.89
C ILE A 160 -9.85 -6.24 -9.70
N TRP A 161 -11.14 -6.57 -9.79
CA TRP A 161 -12.11 -6.35 -8.72
C TRP A 161 -11.61 -6.89 -7.37
N TRP A 162 -11.20 -8.16 -7.32
CA TRP A 162 -10.68 -8.81 -6.11
C TRP A 162 -9.46 -8.07 -5.57
N THR A 163 -8.53 -7.74 -6.47
CA THR A 163 -7.26 -7.07 -6.16
C THR A 163 -7.50 -5.70 -5.55
N CYS A 164 -8.38 -4.88 -6.15
CA CYS A 164 -8.75 -3.58 -5.61
C CYS A 164 -9.49 -3.70 -4.27
N ASN A 165 -10.41 -4.67 -4.13
CA ASN A 165 -11.11 -4.89 -2.88
C ASN A 165 -10.13 -5.23 -1.72
N TYR A 166 -9.19 -6.14 -1.98
CA TYR A 166 -8.13 -6.48 -1.04
C TYR A 166 -7.25 -5.28 -0.70
N TYR A 167 -6.73 -4.56 -1.70
CA TYR A 167 -5.81 -3.45 -1.45
C TYR A 167 -6.45 -2.24 -0.77
N ILE A 168 -7.71 -1.93 -1.06
CA ILE A 168 -8.42 -0.85 -0.36
C ILE A 168 -8.70 -1.26 1.09
N PHE A 169 -9.03 -2.53 1.34
CA PHE A 169 -9.16 -3.03 2.71
C PHE A 169 -7.83 -2.94 3.47
N THR A 170 -6.74 -3.33 2.84
CA THR A 170 -5.39 -3.19 3.39
C THR A 170 -5.06 -1.71 3.66
N ALA A 171 -5.32 -0.79 2.72
CA ALA A 171 -5.12 0.64 2.93
C ALA A 171 -5.93 1.18 4.11
N ALA A 172 -7.20 0.76 4.25
CA ALA A 172 -8.02 1.11 5.39
C ALA A 172 -7.45 0.58 6.72
N LEU A 173 -6.90 -0.63 6.75
CA LEU A 173 -6.19 -1.16 7.92
C LEU A 173 -4.96 -0.31 8.28
N HIS A 174 -4.16 0.08 7.30
CA HIS A 174 -2.99 0.93 7.53
C HIS A 174 -3.37 2.31 8.04
N LEU A 175 -4.41 2.93 7.48
CA LEU A 175 -4.95 4.20 7.96
C LEU A 175 -5.48 4.08 9.40
N PHE A 176 -6.17 2.99 9.73
CA PHE A 176 -6.58 2.70 11.09
C PHE A 176 -5.37 2.53 12.03
N GLY A 177 -4.31 1.86 11.60
CA GLY A 177 -3.07 1.72 12.37
C GLY A 177 -2.37 3.05 12.60
N ILE A 178 -2.27 3.93 11.60
CA ILE A 178 -1.74 5.30 11.76
C ILE A 178 -2.59 6.09 12.76
N LEU A 179 -3.91 5.98 12.66
CA LEU A 179 -4.82 6.62 13.59
C LEU A 179 -4.59 6.10 15.01
N LEU A 180 -4.49 4.80 15.21
CA LEU A 180 -4.20 4.18 16.51
C LEU A 180 -2.87 4.66 17.09
N ALA A 181 -1.81 4.72 16.27
CA ALA A 181 -0.52 5.25 16.66
C ALA A 181 -0.63 6.70 17.15
N SER A 182 -1.48 7.54 16.55
CA SER A 182 -1.69 8.92 17.00
C SER A 182 -2.34 9.05 18.38
N TYR A 183 -3.08 8.02 18.82
CA TYR A 183 -3.68 7.97 20.17
C TYR A 183 -2.73 7.38 21.22
N GLN A 184 -1.80 6.50 20.82
CA GLN A 184 -0.89 5.82 21.73
C GLN A 184 0.45 6.55 21.90
N ALA A 185 0.90 7.27 20.88
CA ALA A 185 2.19 7.93 20.86
C ALA A 185 2.26 9.10 21.86
N ASP A 186 3.43 9.26 22.48
CA ASP A 186 3.76 10.48 23.21
C ASP A 186 3.67 11.70 22.26
N SER A 187 3.35 12.85 22.84
CA SER A 187 3.25 14.17 22.23
C SER A 187 4.30 14.44 21.15
N MET A 188 5.57 14.15 21.40
CA MET A 188 6.65 14.41 20.44
C MET A 188 6.54 13.58 19.16
N VAL A 189 6.14 12.30 19.25
CA VAL A 189 5.96 11.42 18.08
C VAL A 189 4.63 11.73 17.42
N ARG A 190 3.58 11.99 18.22
CA ARG A 190 2.24 12.35 17.73
C ARG A 190 2.27 13.59 16.84
N ASP A 191 3.03 14.62 17.20
CA ASP A 191 3.16 15.86 16.42
C ASP A 191 3.88 15.65 15.06
N ARG A 192 4.47 14.47 14.84
CA ARG A 192 5.15 14.08 13.61
C ARG A 192 4.32 13.14 12.75
N LEU A 193 3.19 12.65 13.26
CA LEU A 193 2.26 11.81 12.52
C LEU A 193 1.31 12.69 11.68
N PRO A 194 0.76 12.13 10.59
CA PRO A 194 -0.29 12.79 9.83
C PRO A 194 -1.47 13.16 10.75
N SER A 195 -2.11 14.29 10.46
CA SER A 195 -3.26 14.78 11.23
C SER A 195 -4.32 13.69 11.40
N SER A 196 -4.65 13.35 12.65
CA SER A 196 -5.66 12.32 12.98
C SER A 196 -7.02 12.59 12.34
N LEU A 197 -7.37 13.87 12.15
CA LEU A 197 -8.57 14.30 11.42
C LEU A 197 -8.51 13.90 9.93
N GLU A 198 -7.37 14.14 9.28
CA GLU A 198 -7.19 13.81 7.86
C GLU A 198 -7.08 12.30 7.64
N VAL A 199 -6.37 11.60 8.53
CA VAL A 199 -6.32 10.12 8.53
C VAL A 199 -7.72 9.53 8.70
N ARG A 200 -8.52 10.08 9.62
CA ARG A 200 -9.92 9.65 9.80
C ARG A 200 -10.76 9.86 8.54
N LYS A 201 -10.66 11.04 7.91
CA LYS A 201 -11.39 11.31 6.66
C LYS A 201 -11.00 10.33 5.55
N ALA A 202 -9.70 10.05 5.40
CA ALA A 202 -9.21 9.08 4.43
C ALA A 202 -9.71 7.66 4.73
N LEU A 203 -9.72 7.25 6.00
CA LEU A 203 -10.24 5.95 6.42
C LEU A 203 -11.73 5.81 6.07
N VAL A 204 -12.55 6.81 6.40
CA VAL A 204 -13.98 6.82 6.06
C VAL A 204 -14.19 6.76 4.55
N SER A 205 -13.40 7.51 3.77
CA SER A 205 -13.42 7.44 2.30
C SER A 205 -13.11 6.02 1.80
N GLY A 206 -12.06 5.38 2.33
CA GLY A 206 -11.71 4.00 1.99
C GLY A 206 -12.82 2.99 2.31
N LEU A 207 -13.51 3.15 3.45
CA LEU A 207 -14.65 2.30 3.81
C LEU A 207 -15.84 2.52 2.85
N GLN A 208 -16.08 3.74 2.38
CA GLN A 208 -17.09 4.04 1.36
C GLN A 208 -16.71 3.45 0.00
N THR A 209 -15.44 3.52 -0.39
CA THR A 209 -14.94 2.88 -1.61
C THR A 209 -15.14 1.37 -1.53
N LEU A 210 -14.81 0.71 -0.41
CA LEU A 210 -15.07 -0.72 -0.19
C LEU A 210 -16.54 -1.07 -0.34
N GLU A 211 -17.44 -0.26 0.19
CA GLU A 211 -18.88 -0.45 0.01
C GLU A 211 -19.30 -0.37 -1.46
N SER A 212 -18.73 0.57 -2.23
CA SER A 212 -19.03 0.72 -3.65
C SER A 212 -18.50 -0.43 -4.52
N ILE A 213 -17.41 -1.08 -4.09
CA ILE A 213 -16.77 -2.19 -4.82
C ILE A 213 -16.97 -3.55 -4.15
N ASP A 214 -17.83 -3.68 -3.14
CA ASP A 214 -18.08 -4.90 -2.35
C ASP A 214 -18.54 -6.07 -3.23
N ARG A 215 -19.43 -5.82 -4.20
CA ARG A 215 -20.03 -6.81 -5.15
C ARG A 215 -20.42 -8.17 -4.54
N GLY A 216 -20.86 -8.20 -3.29
CA GLY A 216 -21.27 -9.41 -2.57
C GLY A 216 -20.12 -10.15 -1.87
N SER A 217 -18.92 -9.58 -1.80
CA SER A 217 -17.79 -10.15 -1.06
C SER A 217 -18.09 -10.14 0.44
N LEU A 218 -18.43 -11.31 0.97
CA LEU A 218 -18.71 -11.48 2.40
C LEU A 218 -17.52 -11.06 3.27
N MET A 219 -16.29 -11.34 2.81
CA MET A 219 -15.07 -10.94 3.51
C MET A 219 -14.90 -9.43 3.54
N SER A 220 -15.10 -8.75 2.40
CA SER A 220 -15.03 -7.29 2.32
C SER A 220 -16.06 -6.63 3.23
N ARG A 221 -17.30 -7.11 3.20
CA ARG A 221 -18.39 -6.59 4.01
C ARG A 221 -18.12 -6.76 5.50
N LYS A 222 -17.73 -7.96 5.93
CA LYS A 222 -17.41 -8.23 7.33
C LYS A 222 -16.18 -7.45 7.79
N GLY A 223 -15.15 -7.36 6.95
CA GLY A 223 -13.93 -6.58 7.23
C GLY A 223 -14.24 -5.10 7.40
N ARG A 224 -14.99 -4.50 6.46
CA ARG A 224 -15.46 -3.11 6.52
C ARG A 224 -16.28 -2.85 7.79
N GLN A 225 -17.25 -3.70 8.09
CA GLN A 225 -18.06 -3.57 9.32
C GLN A 225 -17.22 -3.68 10.59
N CYS A 226 -16.23 -4.57 10.60
CA CYS A 226 -15.30 -4.70 11.72
C CYS A 226 -14.49 -3.41 11.91
N LEU A 227 -13.89 -2.90 10.84
CA LEU A 227 -13.12 -1.65 10.88
C LEU A 227 -13.95 -0.44 11.29
N GLN A 228 -15.19 -0.34 10.81
CA GLN A 228 -16.09 0.74 11.22
C GLN A 228 -16.37 0.69 12.72
N ARG A 229 -16.66 -0.50 13.27
CA ARG A 229 -16.87 -0.65 14.73
C ARG A 229 -15.61 -0.31 15.53
N LEU A 230 -14.44 -0.72 15.04
CA LEU A 230 -13.16 -0.39 15.68
C LEU A 230 -12.93 1.13 15.69
N LEU A 231 -13.24 1.81 14.60
CA LEU A 231 -13.19 3.28 14.51
C LEU A 231 -14.14 3.93 15.52
N ASP A 232 -15.40 3.49 15.56
CA ASP A 232 -16.41 4.04 16.49
C ASP A 232 -15.99 3.84 17.97
N MET A 233 -15.40 2.68 18.29
CA MET A 233 -14.86 2.40 19.63
C MET A 233 -13.66 3.30 19.96
N LEU A 234 -12.74 3.48 19.02
CA LEU A 234 -11.58 4.36 19.21
C LEU A 234 -12.01 5.82 19.43
N GLU A 235 -13.02 6.30 18.71
CA GLU A 235 -13.57 7.63 18.90
C GLU A 235 -14.26 7.80 20.25
N THR A 236 -14.95 6.76 20.72
CA THR A 236 -15.59 6.76 22.04
C THR A 236 -14.54 6.81 23.15
N ALA A 237 -13.49 6.00 23.04
CA ALA A 237 -12.38 5.99 23.99
C ALA A 237 -11.57 7.29 23.98
N GLY A 238 -11.32 7.88 22.81
CA GLY A 238 -10.59 9.14 22.68
C GLY A 238 -11.32 10.33 23.33
N LYS A 239 -12.66 10.34 23.31
CA LYS A 239 -13.49 11.36 24.00
C LYS A 239 -13.47 11.24 25.53
N LEU A 240 -13.07 10.09 26.08
CA LEU A 240 -12.93 9.89 27.52
C LEU A 240 -11.60 10.42 28.08
N HIS A 241 -10.65 10.82 27.23
CA HIS A 241 -9.32 11.31 27.61
C HIS A 241 -9.07 12.79 27.28
N THR A 242 -10.10 13.52 26.86
CA THR A 242 -10.14 14.99 26.69
C THR A 242 -11.09 15.61 27.70
#